data_AF-A0A8D0FMK6-F1
#
_entry.id   AF-A0A8D0FMK6-F1
#
_cell.length_a   1.000
_cell.length_b   1.000
_cell.length_c   1.000
_cell.angle_alpha   90.00
_cell.angle_beta   90.00
_cell.angle_gamma   90.00
#
_symmetry.space_group_name_H-M   'P 1'
#
loop_
_entity.id
_entity.type
_entity.pdbx_description
1 polymer ?
#
loop_
_entity_poly.entity_id
_entity_poly.type
_entity_poly.pdbx_seq_one_letter_code
_entity_poly.pdbx_strand_id
1 'polypeptide(L)'
;MNPPHLPARRGSLQGGGRHVWQEFPGRRSGDRGDSADPAGQSAALVLLGERDTHHLGACSGIEYNLIRLPMACSDFSVRPYSYDDVPHDYELTHFRLAEEDVKMKIPLLHRASAMSRRPLSLFASPWTSPGWLKSNGDVRGKGTLKGQTGDKYHKTWANYFIKFLDEYAKHNVTFWAVTVQNEPLAALLTPPQFPTIAFTAAKQRDFVVQDLGPALARSPHRTRIIILDDQRIHLPHWAKVVKTSFPPAQVLNHFVAGWTDWNLALDLEGGPNWVKNYVDSPVIVDSSKDIFYKQPMFYHLGHFSKFIPEGSRRVGLHSSCRRLICQLEHVAVLRPDRALVLVVLNRFGWDAPFAIQDPAVGFIETVAPANSIQTYLWRQQ
;
A
#
# COMPACT_ATOMS: atom_id res chain seq x y z
N MET A 1 -51.59 12.21 33.12
CA MET A 1 -50.22 11.97 33.60
C MET A 1 -49.35 11.72 32.38
N ASN A 2 -48.38 12.59 32.11
CA ASN A 2 -47.47 12.40 30.97
C ASN A 2 -46.25 11.56 31.40
N PRO A 3 -45.73 10.66 30.55
CA PRO A 3 -44.54 9.89 30.86
C PRO A 3 -43.28 10.78 30.85
N PRO A 4 -42.24 10.44 31.65
CA PRO A 4 -41.05 11.28 31.77
C PRO A 4 -40.11 11.13 30.57
N HIS A 5 -39.69 12.26 29.99
CA HIS A 5 -38.61 12.29 29.00
C HIS A 5 -37.26 11.93 29.64
N LEU A 6 -36.60 10.90 29.11
CA LEU A 6 -35.19 10.62 29.40
C LEU A 6 -34.28 11.59 28.62
N PRO A 7 -33.34 12.29 29.27
CA PRO A 7 -32.43 13.20 28.56
C PRO A 7 -31.36 12.41 27.79
N ALA A 8 -31.23 12.69 26.49
CA ALA A 8 -30.16 12.18 25.66
C ALA A 8 -28.80 12.71 26.16
N ARG A 9 -27.98 11.83 26.75
CA ARG A 9 -26.65 12.20 27.25
C ARG A 9 -25.65 12.28 26.08
N ARG A 10 -25.24 13.51 25.75
CA ARG A 10 -24.30 13.83 24.67
C ARG A 10 -22.90 13.28 24.96
N GLY A 11 -22.26 12.70 23.94
CA GLY A 11 -20.82 12.42 23.94
C GLY A 11 -20.02 13.60 23.39
N SER A 12 -18.82 13.81 23.92
CA SER A 12 -17.88 14.86 23.52
C SER A 12 -16.48 14.28 23.24
N LEU A 13 -15.86 14.74 22.16
CA LEU A 13 -14.48 14.38 21.80
C LEU A 13 -13.56 15.54 22.18
N GLN A 14 -12.65 15.32 23.13
CA GLN A 14 -11.70 16.33 23.61
C GLN A 14 -10.32 16.14 22.99
N GLY A 15 -9.75 17.23 22.46
CA GLY A 15 -8.35 17.28 22.03
C GLY A 15 -7.39 17.25 23.21
N GLY A 16 -6.46 16.28 23.22
CA GLY A 16 -5.39 16.19 24.22
C GLY A 16 -4.22 17.14 23.93
N GLY A 17 -3.47 17.49 24.96
CA GLY A 17 -2.29 18.37 24.87
C GLY A 17 -1.21 17.88 23.88
N ARG A 18 -0.37 18.83 23.44
CA ARG A 18 0.60 18.65 22.35
C ARG A 18 1.58 17.49 22.57
N HIS A 19 1.29 16.35 21.95
CA HIS A 19 2.28 15.31 21.67
C HIS A 19 2.31 15.04 20.16
N VAL A 20 3.46 15.30 19.55
CA VAL A 20 3.72 15.20 18.11
C VAL A 20 4.30 13.82 17.82
N TRP A 21 3.65 13.06 16.93
CA TRP A 21 4.12 11.73 16.54
C TRP A 21 4.16 11.57 15.02
N GLN A 22 5.38 11.36 14.52
CA GLN A 22 5.76 10.93 13.16
C GLN A 22 5.62 11.97 12.02
N GLU A 23 6.47 11.82 11.00
CA GLU A 23 6.53 12.61 9.76
C GLU A 23 6.70 11.69 8.54
N PHE A 24 6.47 12.24 7.34
CA PHE A 24 6.60 11.53 6.06
C PHE A 24 7.45 12.34 5.05
N PRO A 25 8.11 11.71 4.05
CA PRO A 25 9.23 12.32 3.32
C PRO A 25 9.10 12.34 1.77
N GLY A 26 8.88 13.52 1.17
CA GLY A 26 8.73 13.69 -0.29
C GLY A 26 9.85 14.45 -1.04
N ARG A 27 9.77 14.49 -2.40
CA ARG A 27 10.55 15.35 -3.35
C ARG A 27 9.80 15.54 -4.71
N ARG A 28 10.31 16.34 -5.66
CA ARG A 28 9.52 17.06 -6.72
C ARG A 28 9.78 16.68 -8.20
N SER A 29 8.75 16.93 -9.04
CA SER A 29 8.69 17.31 -10.50
C SER A 29 9.28 16.38 -11.58
N GLY A 30 8.71 16.23 -12.80
CA GLY A 30 7.43 16.71 -13.41
C GLY A 30 7.39 16.47 -14.95
N ASP A 31 6.19 16.47 -15.58
CA ASP A 31 5.89 16.57 -17.06
C ASP A 31 6.54 15.54 -18.05
N ARG A 32 5.94 14.91 -19.09
CA ARG A 32 4.60 14.63 -19.73
C ARG A 32 4.78 13.31 -20.58
N GLY A 33 3.81 12.61 -21.20
CA GLY A 33 2.33 12.67 -21.21
C GLY A 33 1.70 12.44 -22.62
N ASP A 34 1.36 11.20 -23.02
CA ASP A 34 0.51 10.80 -24.18
C ASP A 34 -0.03 9.34 -24.04
N SER A 35 -1.07 8.94 -24.80
CA SER A 35 -1.94 7.76 -24.56
C SER A 35 -1.74 6.51 -25.45
N ALA A 36 -2.07 5.30 -24.97
CA ALA A 36 -2.07 4.04 -25.74
C ALA A 36 -3.12 2.99 -25.29
N ASP A 37 -3.44 2.05 -26.20
CA ASP A 37 -4.61 1.15 -26.29
C ASP A 37 -4.51 -0.17 -25.46
N PRO A 38 -5.61 -0.89 -25.12
CA PRO A 38 -5.61 -1.89 -24.04
C PRO A 38 -5.58 -3.37 -24.50
N ALA A 39 -4.41 -4.01 -24.42
CA ALA A 39 -4.32 -5.48 -24.45
C ALA A 39 -3.12 -6.00 -23.61
N GLY A 40 -3.44 -6.65 -22.48
CA GLY A 40 -2.44 -7.20 -21.55
C GLY A 40 -2.67 -6.69 -20.13
N GLN A 41 -2.64 -7.58 -19.14
CA GLN A 41 -2.86 -7.23 -17.74
C GLN A 41 -1.85 -7.93 -16.82
N SER A 42 -1.06 -7.12 -16.11
CA SER A 42 -0.49 -7.49 -14.82
C SER A 42 0.01 -6.26 -14.08
N ALA A 43 -0.89 -5.63 -13.34
CA ALA A 43 -0.53 -4.64 -12.34
C ALA A 43 -1.64 -4.57 -11.30
N ALA A 44 -1.31 -4.07 -10.11
CA ALA A 44 -2.27 -3.47 -9.18
C ALA A 44 -2.92 -2.18 -9.75
N LEU A 45 -2.95 -2.04 -11.06
CA LEU A 45 -3.26 -0.88 -11.89
C LEU A 45 -3.86 -1.43 -13.20
N VAL A 46 -4.89 -2.28 -13.06
CA VAL A 46 -5.72 -2.77 -14.16
C VAL A 46 -6.30 -1.57 -14.90
N LEU A 47 -6.23 -1.63 -16.24
CA LEU A 47 -6.84 -0.75 -17.23
C LEU A 47 -7.61 0.46 -16.67
N LEU A 48 -6.87 1.55 -16.44
CA LEU A 48 -7.45 2.86 -16.23
C LEU A 48 -7.34 3.67 -17.53
N GLY A 49 -8.47 4.09 -18.07
CA GLY A 49 -8.52 5.19 -19.03
C GLY A 49 -8.10 6.50 -18.36
N GLU A 50 -7.96 7.56 -19.16
CA GLU A 50 -7.61 8.89 -18.62
C GLU A 50 -8.63 9.39 -17.58
N ARG A 51 -9.92 9.06 -17.77
CA ARG A 51 -10.99 9.42 -16.81
C ARG A 51 -10.80 8.73 -15.46
N ASP A 52 -10.21 7.54 -15.42
CA ASP A 52 -10.20 6.70 -14.21
C ASP A 52 -8.95 7.01 -13.38
N THR A 53 -7.81 7.21 -14.04
CA THR A 53 -6.60 7.80 -13.42
C THR A 53 -6.86 9.20 -12.86
N HIS A 54 -7.69 10.01 -13.53
CA HIS A 54 -8.11 11.33 -13.02
C HIS A 54 -8.81 11.24 -11.66
N HIS A 55 -9.68 10.26 -11.45
CA HIS A 55 -10.40 10.10 -10.18
C HIS A 55 -9.54 9.55 -9.04
N LEU A 56 -8.40 8.91 -9.33
CA LEU A 56 -7.47 8.43 -8.31
C LEU A 56 -6.40 9.47 -7.96
N GLY A 57 -5.80 10.16 -8.94
CA GLY A 57 -4.67 11.08 -8.73
C GLY A 57 -5.01 12.58 -8.65
N ALA A 58 -6.01 13.06 -9.40
CA ALA A 58 -6.23 14.50 -9.55
C ALA A 58 -6.99 15.14 -8.37
N CYS A 59 -6.98 16.48 -8.27
CA CYS A 59 -7.66 17.21 -7.19
C CYS A 59 -9.21 17.11 -7.21
N SER A 60 -9.81 16.68 -8.31
CA SER A 60 -11.23 16.28 -8.40
C SER A 60 -11.47 14.81 -8.05
N GLY A 61 -10.40 14.07 -7.74
CA GLY A 61 -10.39 12.68 -7.32
C GLY A 61 -10.02 12.51 -5.84
N ILE A 62 -9.52 11.33 -5.48
CA ILE A 62 -9.15 10.97 -4.09
C ILE A 62 -7.65 11.17 -3.75
N GLU A 63 -6.84 11.64 -4.71
CA GLU A 63 -5.46 12.11 -4.52
C GLU A 63 -4.52 11.08 -3.86
N TYR A 64 -4.54 9.84 -4.35
CA TYR A 64 -3.58 8.79 -3.97
C TYR A 64 -2.14 9.22 -4.23
N ASN A 65 -1.25 8.94 -3.27
CA ASN A 65 0.18 9.30 -3.32
C ASN A 65 1.12 8.11 -3.09
N LEU A 66 0.61 6.88 -3.05
CA LEU A 66 1.37 5.65 -2.85
C LEU A 66 0.87 4.57 -3.81
N ILE A 67 1.77 3.96 -4.58
CA ILE A 67 1.44 2.87 -5.52
C ILE A 67 2.35 1.68 -5.25
N ARG A 68 1.76 0.48 -5.16
CA ARG A 68 2.47 -0.79 -5.10
C ARG A 68 2.66 -1.36 -6.51
N LEU A 69 3.82 -1.95 -6.77
CA LEU A 69 4.13 -2.57 -8.06
C LEU A 69 4.70 -3.99 -7.90
N PRO A 70 4.11 -5.01 -8.57
CA PRO A 70 4.76 -6.31 -8.68
C PRO A 70 6.11 -6.24 -9.37
N MET A 71 7.12 -6.92 -8.80
CA MET A 71 8.35 -7.26 -9.51
C MET A 71 8.11 -8.58 -10.26
N ALA A 72 8.01 -8.49 -11.59
CA ALA A 72 7.53 -9.53 -12.49
C ALA A 72 6.08 -9.94 -12.19
N CYS A 73 5.75 -11.24 -12.25
CA CYS A 73 4.38 -11.73 -12.10
C CYS A 73 3.85 -11.69 -10.65
N SER A 74 2.53 -11.80 -10.54
CA SER A 74 1.71 -11.97 -9.34
C SER A 74 0.60 -13.00 -9.63
N ASP A 75 -0.31 -13.24 -8.70
CA ASP A 75 -1.56 -13.95 -8.99
C ASP A 75 -2.51 -13.12 -9.88
N PHE A 76 -2.45 -11.77 -9.81
CA PHE A 76 -3.10 -10.85 -10.75
C PHE A 76 -2.25 -10.59 -12.02
N SER A 77 -1.66 -11.65 -12.56
CA SER A 77 -1.06 -11.70 -13.89
C SER A 77 -1.92 -12.56 -14.82
N VAL A 78 -1.73 -12.42 -16.14
CA VAL A 78 -2.28 -13.38 -17.12
C VAL A 78 -1.40 -14.62 -17.32
N ARG A 79 -0.15 -14.60 -16.86
CA ARG A 79 0.82 -15.71 -16.99
C ARG A 79 1.90 -15.66 -15.88
N PRO A 80 2.56 -16.79 -15.54
CA PRO A 80 3.78 -16.80 -14.76
C PRO A 80 4.98 -16.30 -15.56
N TYR A 81 5.87 -15.51 -14.93
CA TYR A 81 7.18 -15.13 -15.46
C TYR A 81 8.07 -14.51 -14.38
N SER A 82 9.38 -14.50 -14.61
CA SER A 82 10.32 -13.59 -13.97
C SER A 82 10.97 -12.66 -15.02
N TYR A 83 11.85 -11.76 -14.60
CA TYR A 83 12.65 -10.95 -15.52
C TYR A 83 13.88 -11.69 -16.07
N ASP A 84 14.21 -12.86 -15.51
CA ASP A 84 15.40 -13.63 -15.87
C ASP A 84 15.14 -15.15 -15.80
N ASP A 85 14.30 -15.63 -16.72
CA ASP A 85 13.92 -17.05 -16.81
C ASP A 85 14.98 -17.93 -17.52
N VAL A 86 16.17 -17.41 -17.84
CA VAL A 86 17.28 -18.19 -18.43
C VAL A 86 18.04 -18.93 -17.32
N PRO A 87 18.11 -20.28 -17.34
CA PRO A 87 18.73 -21.02 -16.24
C PRO A 87 20.21 -20.69 -16.02
N HIS A 88 20.59 -20.50 -14.76
CA HIS A 88 21.98 -20.30 -14.30
C HIS A 88 22.64 -18.97 -14.69
N ASP A 89 21.87 -17.96 -15.06
CA ASP A 89 22.39 -16.60 -15.33
C ASP A 89 22.69 -15.81 -14.05
N TYR A 90 23.72 -16.25 -13.30
CA TYR A 90 24.13 -15.63 -12.03
C TYR A 90 24.57 -14.15 -12.18
N GLU A 91 24.93 -13.72 -13.40
CA GLU A 91 25.34 -12.34 -13.72
C GLU A 91 24.18 -11.47 -14.25
N LEU A 92 22.97 -12.04 -14.38
CA LEU A 92 21.76 -11.36 -14.83
C LEU A 92 21.93 -10.67 -16.20
N THR A 93 22.55 -11.38 -17.14
CA THR A 93 22.84 -10.92 -18.51
C THR A 93 21.64 -10.93 -19.45
N HIS A 94 20.66 -11.81 -19.19
CA HIS A 94 19.39 -11.93 -19.90
C HIS A 94 18.23 -11.23 -19.17
N PHE A 95 18.50 -10.61 -18.01
CA PHE A 95 17.52 -9.83 -17.26
C PHE A 95 16.89 -8.77 -18.15
N ARG A 96 15.57 -8.81 -18.29
CA ARG A 96 14.78 -7.84 -19.05
C ARG A 96 13.42 -7.63 -18.43
N LEU A 97 12.96 -6.38 -18.48
CA LEU A 97 11.57 -6.07 -18.19
C LEU A 97 10.66 -6.79 -19.19
N ALA A 98 9.49 -7.24 -18.73
CA ALA A 98 8.54 -7.92 -19.59
C ALA A 98 7.73 -6.92 -20.42
N GLU A 99 6.98 -7.39 -21.42
CA GLU A 99 6.09 -6.50 -22.18
C GLU A 99 5.05 -5.82 -21.28
N GLU A 100 4.60 -6.53 -20.24
CA GLU A 100 3.69 -6.02 -19.22
C GLU A 100 4.24 -4.78 -18.48
N ASP A 101 5.57 -4.68 -18.34
CA ASP A 101 6.22 -3.52 -17.73
C ASP A 101 6.28 -2.34 -18.68
N VAL A 102 6.83 -2.55 -19.88
CA VAL A 102 7.14 -1.46 -20.81
C VAL A 102 5.91 -0.97 -21.59
N LYS A 103 4.91 -1.82 -21.85
CA LYS A 103 3.68 -1.45 -22.58
C LYS A 103 2.53 -1.01 -21.66
N MET A 104 2.47 -1.50 -20.42
CA MET A 104 1.38 -1.16 -19.48
C MET A 104 1.87 -0.43 -18.22
N LYS A 105 2.65 -1.09 -17.36
CA LYS A 105 2.95 -0.58 -16.00
C LYS A 105 3.63 0.78 -16.04
N ILE A 106 4.70 0.94 -16.82
CA ILE A 106 5.48 2.17 -16.91
C ILE A 106 4.64 3.32 -17.53
N PRO A 107 3.97 3.15 -18.69
CA PRO A 107 3.06 4.17 -19.23
C PRO A 107 1.93 4.57 -18.27
N LEU A 108 1.32 3.62 -17.56
CA LEU A 108 0.28 3.91 -16.55
C LEU A 108 0.84 4.69 -15.34
N LEU A 109 2.06 4.39 -14.89
CA LEU A 109 2.75 5.14 -13.82
C LEU A 109 3.06 6.57 -14.25
N HIS A 110 3.49 6.81 -15.49
CA HIS A 110 3.68 8.16 -16.02
C HIS A 110 2.36 8.94 -16.09
N ARG A 111 1.27 8.32 -16.56
CA ARG A 111 -0.07 8.94 -16.55
C ARG A 111 -0.51 9.29 -15.13
N ALA A 112 -0.43 8.35 -14.18
CA ALA A 112 -0.77 8.61 -12.78
C ALA A 112 0.07 9.77 -12.18
N SER A 113 1.37 9.81 -12.48
CA SER A 113 2.28 10.87 -12.01
C SER A 113 1.93 12.24 -12.60
N ALA A 114 1.66 12.32 -13.91
CA ALA A 114 1.28 13.56 -14.59
C ALA A 114 -0.06 14.15 -14.09
N MET A 115 -0.96 13.30 -13.58
CA MET A 115 -2.28 13.71 -13.07
C MET A 115 -2.28 14.04 -11.58
N SER A 116 -1.28 13.56 -10.83
CA SER A 116 -1.18 13.81 -9.40
C SER A 116 -0.57 15.18 -9.11
N ARG A 117 -1.25 15.98 -8.28
CA ARG A 117 -0.65 17.21 -7.71
C ARG A 117 0.30 16.94 -6.53
N ARG A 118 0.37 15.68 -6.06
CA ARG A 118 1.22 15.24 -4.96
C ARG A 118 2.32 14.33 -5.51
N PRO A 119 3.56 14.38 -4.99
CA PRO A 119 4.57 13.38 -5.33
C PRO A 119 4.04 11.96 -5.10
N LEU A 120 4.16 11.09 -6.10
CA LEU A 120 3.83 9.68 -5.96
C LEU A 120 5.04 8.93 -5.39
N SER A 121 4.85 8.28 -4.26
CA SER A 121 5.79 7.26 -3.76
C SER A 121 5.46 5.92 -4.41
N LEU A 122 6.46 5.24 -4.96
CA LEU A 122 6.31 3.88 -5.50
C LEU A 122 7.00 2.89 -4.56
N PHE A 123 6.38 1.74 -4.30
CA PHE A 123 7.09 0.61 -3.71
C PHE A 123 6.88 -0.67 -4.49
N ALA A 124 7.91 -1.51 -4.57
CA ALA A 124 7.84 -2.77 -5.31
C ALA A 124 7.95 -3.99 -4.40
N SER A 125 7.33 -5.08 -4.82
CA SER A 125 7.29 -6.35 -4.08
C SER A 125 7.42 -7.51 -5.06
N PRO A 126 8.37 -8.45 -4.87
CA PRO A 126 8.40 -9.68 -5.66
C PRO A 126 7.47 -10.73 -5.06
N TRP A 127 6.71 -11.41 -5.91
CA TRP A 127 5.98 -12.62 -5.51
C TRP A 127 6.89 -13.84 -5.55
N THR A 128 7.83 -13.89 -6.50
CA THR A 128 8.76 -15.02 -6.63
C THR A 128 10.07 -14.62 -7.30
N SER A 129 11.10 -15.44 -7.13
CA SER A 129 12.35 -15.33 -7.90
C SER A 129 12.27 -16.14 -9.19
N PRO A 130 13.19 -15.94 -10.15
CA PRO A 130 13.43 -16.90 -11.23
C PRO A 130 13.40 -18.36 -10.75
N GLY A 131 12.71 -19.23 -11.49
CA GLY A 131 12.47 -20.61 -11.09
C GLY A 131 13.77 -21.38 -10.83
N TRP A 132 14.81 -21.10 -11.62
CA TRP A 132 16.11 -21.74 -11.48
C TRP A 132 16.85 -21.37 -10.18
N LEU A 133 16.54 -20.23 -9.53
CA LEU A 133 17.03 -19.88 -8.19
C LEU A 133 16.27 -20.61 -7.06
N LYS A 134 15.07 -21.13 -7.33
CA LYS A 134 14.21 -21.78 -6.32
C LYS A 134 14.52 -23.27 -6.14
N SER A 135 14.30 -23.78 -4.94
CA SER A 135 14.48 -25.18 -4.57
C SER A 135 13.61 -26.14 -5.40
N ASN A 136 12.45 -25.70 -5.88
CA ASN A 136 11.51 -26.48 -6.69
C ASN A 136 11.66 -26.25 -8.21
N GLY A 137 12.54 -25.36 -8.66
CA GLY A 137 12.82 -25.15 -10.10
C GLY A 137 11.76 -24.34 -10.89
N ASP A 138 10.59 -24.07 -10.31
CA ASP A 138 9.47 -23.36 -10.97
C ASP A 138 9.16 -22.05 -10.23
N VAL A 139 8.83 -20.98 -10.96
CA VAL A 139 8.37 -19.69 -10.39
C VAL A 139 7.09 -19.86 -9.54
N ARG A 140 6.27 -20.86 -9.86
CA ARG A 140 5.11 -21.28 -9.08
C ARG A 140 5.47 -22.08 -7.85
N GLY A 141 4.50 -22.19 -6.94
CA GLY A 141 4.46 -23.20 -5.90
C GLY A 141 5.54 -23.09 -4.83
N LYS A 142 5.43 -23.98 -3.85
CA LYS A 142 6.19 -23.94 -2.60
C LYS A 142 7.68 -24.21 -2.88
N GLY A 143 8.51 -23.23 -2.56
CA GLY A 143 9.96 -23.33 -2.64
C GLY A 143 10.64 -22.21 -1.86
N THR A 144 11.90 -22.40 -1.52
CA THR A 144 12.79 -21.35 -0.98
C THR A 144 13.86 -21.02 -2.02
N LEU A 145 14.65 -19.98 -1.79
CA LEU A 145 15.93 -19.86 -2.52
C LEU A 145 16.77 -21.13 -2.27
N LYS A 146 17.56 -21.51 -3.28
CA LYS A 146 18.61 -22.54 -3.18
C LYS A 146 19.75 -22.04 -2.30
N GLY A 147 20.45 -22.98 -1.69
CA GLY A 147 21.65 -22.70 -0.89
C GLY A 147 21.37 -21.88 0.37
N GLN A 148 22.25 -20.93 0.67
CA GLN A 148 22.23 -20.14 1.91
C GLN A 148 22.68 -18.70 1.71
N THR A 149 22.22 -17.81 2.58
CA THR A 149 22.63 -16.39 2.63
C THR A 149 24.13 -16.19 2.42
N GLY A 150 24.51 -15.16 1.65
CA GLY A 150 25.89 -14.85 1.30
C GLY A 150 26.46 -15.68 0.14
N ASP A 151 25.74 -16.69 -0.36
CA ASP A 151 26.14 -17.49 -1.52
C ASP A 151 25.73 -16.86 -2.87
N LYS A 152 26.05 -17.54 -3.97
CA LYS A 152 25.73 -17.06 -5.32
C LYS A 152 24.23 -16.93 -5.58
N TYR A 153 23.38 -17.77 -5.02
CA TYR A 153 21.93 -17.71 -5.25
C TYR A 153 21.33 -16.48 -4.57
N HIS A 154 21.71 -16.23 -3.31
CA HIS A 154 21.23 -15.08 -2.55
C HIS A 154 21.82 -13.76 -3.07
N LYS A 155 23.10 -13.74 -3.47
CA LYS A 155 23.70 -12.58 -4.16
C LYS A 155 23.04 -12.28 -5.50
N THR A 156 22.76 -13.30 -6.31
CA THR A 156 22.01 -13.12 -7.57
C THR A 156 20.63 -12.55 -7.30
N TRP A 157 19.91 -13.07 -6.30
CA TRP A 157 18.60 -12.54 -5.94
C TRP A 157 18.67 -11.08 -5.43
N ALA A 158 19.66 -10.72 -4.63
CA ALA A 158 19.89 -9.32 -4.25
C ALA A 158 20.20 -8.43 -5.47
N ASN A 159 21.05 -8.89 -6.39
CA ASN A 159 21.37 -8.18 -7.63
C ASN A 159 20.14 -8.04 -8.55
N TYR A 160 19.19 -8.97 -8.52
CA TYR A 160 17.93 -8.89 -9.28
C TYR A 160 17.07 -7.72 -8.84
N PHE A 161 17.04 -7.38 -7.53
CA PHE A 161 16.43 -6.13 -7.06
C PHE A 161 17.14 -4.90 -7.63
N ILE A 162 18.48 -4.90 -7.69
CA ILE A 162 19.24 -3.76 -8.21
C ILE A 162 18.99 -3.60 -9.72
N LYS A 163 19.03 -4.69 -10.50
CA LYS A 163 18.67 -4.70 -11.93
C LYS A 163 17.25 -4.20 -12.18
N PHE A 164 16.27 -4.62 -11.37
CA PHE A 164 14.90 -4.10 -11.47
C PHE A 164 14.86 -2.57 -11.27
N LEU A 165 15.55 -2.05 -10.25
CA LEU A 165 15.63 -0.61 -10.00
C LEU A 165 16.41 0.14 -11.10
N ASP A 166 17.48 -0.44 -11.63
CA ASP A 166 18.27 0.11 -12.74
C ASP A 166 17.43 0.20 -14.02
N GLU A 167 16.74 -0.88 -14.42
CA GLU A 167 15.91 -0.88 -15.63
C GLU A 167 14.74 0.10 -15.52
N TYR A 168 14.02 0.13 -14.39
CA TYR A 168 12.95 1.12 -14.19
C TYR A 168 13.49 2.57 -14.15
N ALA A 169 14.69 2.80 -13.64
CA ALA A 169 15.32 4.12 -13.65
C ALA A 169 15.64 4.62 -15.07
N LYS A 170 15.94 3.73 -16.03
CA LYS A 170 16.07 4.11 -17.46
C LYS A 170 14.79 4.68 -18.05
N HIS A 171 13.64 4.30 -17.50
CA HIS A 171 12.33 4.86 -17.83
C HIS A 171 11.93 6.05 -16.95
N ASN A 172 12.87 6.66 -16.21
CA ASN A 172 12.60 7.75 -15.25
C ASN A 172 11.61 7.37 -14.12
N VAL A 173 11.51 6.08 -13.77
CA VAL A 173 10.68 5.60 -12.66
C VAL A 173 11.58 5.19 -11.50
N THR A 174 11.37 5.78 -10.32
CA THR A 174 12.17 5.52 -9.11
C THR A 174 11.29 5.04 -7.95
N PHE A 175 11.83 4.15 -7.13
CA PHE A 175 11.10 3.56 -6.00
C PHE A 175 11.51 4.19 -4.66
N TRP A 176 10.52 4.53 -3.86
CA TRP A 176 10.67 4.94 -2.46
C TRP A 176 11.07 3.75 -1.58
N ALA A 177 10.51 2.57 -1.84
CA ALA A 177 10.80 1.35 -1.08
C ALA A 177 10.71 0.07 -1.93
N VAL A 178 11.26 -1.02 -1.41
CA VAL A 178 10.96 -2.40 -1.82
C VAL A 178 10.59 -3.22 -0.59
N THR A 179 9.68 -4.17 -0.74
CA THR A 179 9.48 -5.22 0.26
C THR A 179 10.43 -6.38 -0.01
N VAL A 180 10.92 -7.07 1.03
CA VAL A 180 11.90 -8.16 0.83
C VAL A 180 11.29 -9.34 0.07
N GLN A 181 10.00 -9.59 0.26
CA GLN A 181 9.23 -10.66 -0.36
C GLN A 181 7.74 -10.41 -0.07
N ASN A 182 6.85 -10.61 -1.04
CA ASN A 182 5.40 -10.69 -0.81
C ASN A 182 5.03 -12.00 -0.09
N GLU A 183 4.31 -11.92 1.02
CA GLU A 183 3.74 -13.06 1.75
C GLU A 183 4.73 -14.22 2.03
N PRO A 184 5.93 -13.94 2.59
CA PRO A 184 7.00 -14.92 2.78
C PRO A 184 6.63 -16.15 3.60
N LEU A 185 5.67 -16.07 4.54
CA LEU A 185 5.23 -17.22 5.31
C LEU A 185 3.94 -17.83 4.76
N ALA A 186 3.00 -17.02 4.27
CA ALA A 186 1.80 -17.54 3.64
C ALA A 186 2.13 -18.40 2.40
N ALA A 187 3.25 -18.13 1.71
CA ALA A 187 3.87 -18.98 0.67
C ALA A 187 3.99 -20.48 1.03
N LEU A 188 4.08 -20.84 2.32
CA LEU A 188 4.10 -22.24 2.77
C LEU A 188 2.71 -22.92 2.72
N LEU A 189 1.64 -22.14 2.63
CA LEU A 189 0.24 -22.57 2.63
C LEU A 189 -0.46 -22.33 1.28
N THR A 190 0.00 -21.36 0.48
CA THR A 190 -0.56 -21.01 -0.83
C THR A 190 -0.70 -22.21 -1.78
N PRO A 191 -1.75 -22.27 -2.62
CA PRO A 191 -1.92 -23.32 -3.63
C PRO A 191 -0.73 -23.40 -4.62
N PRO A 192 -0.42 -24.58 -5.18
CA PRO A 192 0.75 -24.78 -6.05
C PRO A 192 0.81 -23.90 -7.30
N GLN A 193 -0.32 -23.35 -7.74
CA GLN A 193 -0.42 -22.54 -8.95
C GLN A 193 0.19 -21.13 -8.79
N PHE A 194 0.27 -20.61 -7.56
CA PHE A 194 0.64 -19.21 -7.32
C PHE A 194 2.15 -18.97 -7.45
N PRO A 195 2.58 -17.78 -7.91
CA PRO A 195 3.97 -17.36 -7.79
C PRO A 195 4.26 -17.02 -6.33
N THR A 196 5.16 -17.77 -5.70
CA THR A 196 5.55 -17.57 -4.30
C THR A 196 7.03 -17.88 -4.09
N ILE A 197 7.64 -17.39 -3.02
CA ILE A 197 8.88 -17.94 -2.48
C ILE A 197 8.91 -17.75 -0.96
N ALA A 198 9.18 -18.83 -0.23
CA ALA A 198 9.04 -18.85 1.22
C ALA A 198 10.31 -18.37 1.92
N PHE A 199 10.13 -17.53 2.94
CA PHE A 199 11.17 -17.14 3.91
C PHE A 199 10.66 -17.39 5.33
N THR A 200 11.56 -17.73 6.24
CA THR A 200 11.32 -17.56 7.67
C THR A 200 11.83 -16.18 8.10
N ALA A 201 11.40 -15.67 9.26
CA ALA A 201 11.91 -14.40 9.78
C ALA A 201 13.45 -14.37 9.90
N ALA A 202 14.07 -15.51 10.25
CA ALA A 202 15.53 -15.65 10.30
C ALA A 202 16.17 -15.59 8.91
N LYS A 203 15.64 -16.32 7.92
CA LYS A 203 16.13 -16.25 6.54
C LYS A 203 15.96 -14.84 5.95
N GLN A 204 14.84 -14.16 6.24
CA GLN A 204 14.62 -12.79 5.78
C GLN A 204 15.61 -11.80 6.42
N ARG A 205 15.86 -11.92 7.74
CA ARG A 205 16.91 -11.16 8.45
C ARG A 205 18.27 -11.35 7.78
N ASP A 206 18.68 -12.60 7.58
CA ASP A 206 20.02 -12.92 7.09
C ASP A 206 20.21 -12.41 5.66
N PHE A 207 19.24 -12.65 4.77
CA PHE A 207 19.24 -12.11 3.40
C PHE A 207 19.32 -10.57 3.36
N VAL A 208 18.59 -9.86 4.22
CA VAL A 208 18.68 -8.40 4.32
C VAL A 208 20.05 -7.94 4.81
N VAL A 209 20.62 -8.59 5.84
CA VAL A 209 21.88 -8.17 6.47
C VAL A 209 23.09 -8.44 5.57
N GLN A 210 23.13 -9.58 4.87
CA GLN A 210 24.33 -10.05 4.18
C GLN A 210 24.31 -9.79 2.66
N ASP A 211 23.12 -9.77 2.03
CA ASP A 211 22.99 -9.70 0.58
C ASP A 211 22.26 -8.42 0.11
N LEU A 212 20.95 -8.30 0.39
CA LEU A 212 20.09 -7.24 -0.17
C LEU A 212 20.44 -5.84 0.37
N GLY A 213 20.66 -5.70 1.67
CA GLY A 213 21.05 -4.43 2.29
C GLY A 213 22.39 -3.92 1.76
N PRO A 214 23.47 -4.73 1.78
CA PRO A 214 24.75 -4.37 1.18
C PRO A 214 24.69 -4.11 -0.34
N ALA A 215 23.86 -4.83 -1.10
CA ALA A 215 23.66 -4.58 -2.53
C ALA A 215 23.01 -3.20 -2.77
N LEU A 216 21.90 -2.90 -2.06
CA LEU A 216 21.23 -1.60 -2.15
C LEU A 216 22.14 -0.45 -1.70
N ALA A 217 22.91 -0.62 -0.63
CA ALA A 217 23.83 0.40 -0.12
C ALA A 217 24.99 0.73 -1.08
N ARG A 218 25.42 -0.22 -1.93
CA ARG A 218 26.40 0.03 -3.01
C ARG A 218 25.79 0.59 -4.28
N SER A 219 24.48 0.46 -4.47
CA SER A 219 23.77 0.96 -5.64
C SER A 219 23.57 2.49 -5.60
N PRO A 220 23.31 3.16 -6.74
CA PRO A 220 22.96 4.58 -6.75
C PRO A 220 21.60 4.87 -6.11
N HIS A 221 20.76 3.85 -5.95
CA HIS A 221 19.39 3.98 -5.44
C HIS A 221 19.35 4.42 -3.97
N ARG A 222 18.26 5.09 -3.59
CA ARG A 222 17.98 5.51 -2.20
C ARG A 222 16.72 4.82 -1.64
N THR A 223 16.40 3.67 -2.23
CA THR A 223 15.24 2.83 -1.94
C THR A 223 15.32 2.22 -0.54
N ARG A 224 14.21 2.29 0.20
CA ARG A 224 14.08 1.72 1.54
C ARG A 224 13.73 0.24 1.48
N ILE A 225 14.05 -0.51 2.54
CA ILE A 225 13.62 -1.91 2.69
C ILE A 225 12.45 -1.97 3.67
N ILE A 226 11.37 -2.64 3.28
CA ILE A 226 10.23 -3.00 4.12
C ILE A 226 10.27 -4.51 4.38
N ILE A 227 10.26 -4.89 5.65
CA ILE A 227 10.29 -6.30 6.08
C ILE A 227 8.87 -6.83 6.31
N LEU A 228 8.76 -8.14 6.54
CA LEU A 228 7.50 -8.89 6.63
C LEU A 228 6.71 -8.91 5.31
N ASP A 229 5.96 -7.85 4.98
CA ASP A 229 5.00 -7.80 3.83
C ASP A 229 4.07 -9.03 3.78
N ASP A 230 3.50 -9.36 4.94
CA ASP A 230 2.67 -10.52 5.22
C ASP A 230 1.65 -10.17 6.32
N GLN A 231 0.79 -11.12 6.68
CA GLN A 231 -0.29 -10.97 7.65
C GLN A 231 0.19 -10.48 9.02
N ARG A 232 -0.59 -9.54 9.61
CA ARG A 232 -0.29 -8.91 10.92
C ARG A 232 -0.10 -9.90 12.08
N ILE A 233 -0.60 -11.13 11.97
CA ILE A 233 -0.51 -12.17 12.99
C ILE A 233 0.93 -12.63 13.26
N HIS A 234 1.86 -12.37 12.32
CA HIS A 234 3.28 -12.67 12.50
C HIS A 234 4.03 -11.61 13.33
N LEU A 235 3.36 -10.50 13.68
CA LEU A 235 3.86 -9.50 14.61
C LEU A 235 3.42 -9.82 16.06
N PRO A 236 4.26 -9.54 17.07
CA PRO A 236 5.54 -8.85 16.98
C PRO A 236 6.73 -9.78 16.66
N HIS A 237 6.53 -11.10 16.54
CA HIS A 237 7.62 -12.09 16.43
C HIS A 237 8.57 -11.79 15.26
N TRP A 238 8.04 -11.60 14.04
CA TRP A 238 8.87 -11.34 12.85
C TRP A 238 9.73 -10.09 13.01
N ALA A 239 9.12 -8.99 13.47
CA ALA A 239 9.83 -7.76 13.75
C ALA A 239 10.90 -7.95 14.84
N LYS A 240 10.66 -8.75 15.88
CA LYS A 240 11.68 -9.07 16.89
C LYS A 240 12.86 -9.82 16.28
N VAL A 241 12.61 -10.88 15.50
CA VAL A 241 13.67 -11.71 14.90
C VAL A 241 14.53 -10.93 13.91
N VAL A 242 13.93 -10.05 13.10
CA VAL A 242 14.70 -9.22 12.17
C VAL A 242 15.43 -8.08 12.92
N LYS A 243 14.80 -7.46 13.93
CA LYS A 243 15.38 -6.35 14.70
C LYS A 243 16.50 -6.74 15.66
N THR A 244 16.64 -8.00 16.11
CA THR A 244 17.72 -8.35 17.05
C THR A 244 19.14 -8.18 16.48
N SER A 245 19.27 -7.93 15.17
CA SER A 245 20.52 -7.54 14.51
C SER A 245 20.67 -6.03 14.26
N PHE A 246 19.75 -5.18 14.74
CA PHE A 246 19.78 -3.72 14.56
C PHE A 246 19.61 -2.99 15.91
N PRO A 247 20.21 -1.80 16.11
CA PRO A 247 20.12 -1.07 17.38
C PRO A 247 18.66 -0.76 17.82
N PRO A 248 18.27 -0.94 19.09
CA PRO A 248 16.87 -0.84 19.53
C PRO A 248 16.16 0.52 19.35
N ALA A 249 16.88 1.59 19.06
CA ALA A 249 16.43 2.97 19.26
C ALA A 249 15.36 3.49 18.27
N GLN A 250 14.93 2.73 17.25
CA GLN A 250 14.20 3.30 16.10
C GLN A 250 12.70 2.97 15.96
N VAL A 251 12.09 2.04 16.71
CA VAL A 251 10.70 1.61 16.39
C VAL A 251 9.82 1.33 17.62
N LEU A 252 8.92 2.27 17.92
CA LEU A 252 7.89 2.20 18.97
C LEU A 252 6.55 1.59 18.49
N ASN A 253 5.59 1.49 19.42
CA ASN A 253 4.43 0.59 19.39
C ASN A 253 3.27 0.96 18.44
N HIS A 254 2.85 0.01 17.58
CA HIS A 254 1.56 0.02 16.85
C HIS A 254 1.24 1.27 15.99
N PHE A 255 2.25 1.86 15.34
CA PHE A 255 2.10 3.02 14.44
C PHE A 255 2.13 2.61 12.96
N VAL A 256 0.96 2.41 12.36
CA VAL A 256 0.83 2.29 10.90
C VAL A 256 0.92 3.68 10.29
N ALA A 257 1.90 3.89 9.42
CA ALA A 257 2.15 5.19 8.80
C ALA A 257 1.33 5.38 7.51
N GLY A 258 1.24 4.34 6.66
CA GLY A 258 0.48 4.38 5.41
C GLY A 258 -0.35 3.11 5.22
N TRP A 259 -1.35 3.19 4.37
CA TRP A 259 -2.20 2.07 3.95
C TRP A 259 -2.28 2.06 2.43
N THR A 260 -2.22 0.88 1.82
CA THR A 260 -2.31 0.69 0.36
C THR A 260 -3.33 -0.39 0.09
N ASP A 261 -4.20 -0.19 -0.89
CA ASP A 261 -5.10 -1.24 -1.35
C ASP A 261 -4.37 -2.26 -2.23
N TRP A 262 -5.04 -3.38 -2.54
CA TRP A 262 -4.45 -4.46 -3.33
C TRP A 262 -4.45 -4.18 -4.84
N ASN A 263 -5.64 -4.16 -5.46
CA ASN A 263 -5.83 -3.87 -6.88
C ASN A 263 -6.62 -2.56 -7.02
N LEU A 264 -6.09 -1.58 -7.75
CA LEU A 264 -6.77 -0.29 -7.97
C LEU A 264 -8.06 -0.40 -8.77
N ALA A 265 -8.14 -1.39 -9.67
CA ALA A 265 -9.34 -1.78 -10.40
C ALA A 265 -9.32 -3.30 -10.67
N LEU A 266 -10.49 -3.89 -10.91
CA LEU A 266 -10.69 -5.26 -11.43
C LEU A 266 -11.88 -5.30 -12.40
N ASP A 267 -12.07 -6.39 -13.13
CA ASP A 267 -13.25 -6.62 -13.96
C ASP A 267 -14.49 -7.06 -13.13
N LEU A 268 -15.63 -7.28 -13.81
CA LEU A 268 -16.89 -7.72 -13.19
C LEU A 268 -16.82 -9.09 -12.48
N GLU A 269 -15.81 -9.93 -12.77
CA GLU A 269 -15.59 -11.23 -12.10
C GLU A 269 -14.61 -11.12 -10.92
N GLY A 270 -13.97 -9.97 -10.71
CA GLY A 270 -12.87 -9.80 -9.75
C GLY A 270 -11.52 -10.26 -10.29
N GLY A 271 -11.36 -10.28 -11.61
CA GLY A 271 -10.16 -10.67 -12.34
C GLY A 271 -9.54 -9.52 -13.16
N PRO A 272 -8.65 -9.86 -14.12
CA PRO A 272 -8.18 -11.20 -14.46
C PRO A 272 -7.15 -11.71 -13.46
N ASN A 273 -7.25 -12.99 -13.12
CA ASN A 273 -6.34 -13.68 -12.21
C ASN A 273 -6.14 -15.11 -12.73
N TRP A 274 -4.94 -15.44 -13.21
CA TRP A 274 -4.67 -16.72 -13.87
C TRP A 274 -4.83 -17.96 -12.96
N VAL A 275 -4.80 -17.78 -11.64
CA VAL A 275 -5.07 -18.83 -10.65
C VAL A 275 -6.50 -18.80 -10.11
N LYS A 276 -7.37 -17.95 -10.70
CA LYS A 276 -8.79 -17.74 -10.36
C LYS A 276 -9.04 -17.34 -8.89
N ASN A 277 -8.07 -16.65 -8.30
CA ASN A 277 -8.16 -16.07 -6.95
C ASN A 277 -8.82 -14.69 -7.01
N TYR A 278 -10.10 -14.66 -7.40
CA TYR A 278 -10.83 -13.41 -7.59
C TYR A 278 -11.15 -12.70 -6.28
N VAL A 279 -11.08 -11.37 -6.28
CA VAL A 279 -11.34 -10.50 -5.12
C VAL A 279 -12.11 -9.25 -5.56
N ASP A 280 -12.61 -8.46 -4.62
CA ASP A 280 -13.24 -7.16 -4.90
C ASP A 280 -12.18 -6.04 -5.03
N SER A 281 -12.55 -4.90 -5.60
CA SER A 281 -11.69 -3.72 -5.79
C SER A 281 -12.48 -2.42 -5.66
N PRO A 282 -11.88 -1.29 -5.20
CA PRO A 282 -12.55 0.00 -5.18
C PRO A 282 -13.17 0.45 -6.51
N VAL A 283 -12.62 -0.03 -7.63
CA VAL A 283 -13.13 0.26 -8.97
C VAL A 283 -13.37 -1.06 -9.71
N ILE A 284 -14.59 -1.25 -10.21
CA ILE A 284 -14.95 -2.39 -11.06
C ILE A 284 -15.17 -1.88 -12.49
N VAL A 285 -14.52 -2.47 -13.47
CA VAL A 285 -14.54 -2.05 -14.88
C VAL A 285 -15.40 -2.99 -15.72
N ASP A 286 -16.31 -2.43 -16.50
CA ASP A 286 -17.12 -3.12 -17.50
C ASP A 286 -16.71 -2.62 -18.88
N SER A 287 -15.64 -3.22 -19.40
CA SER A 287 -15.06 -2.89 -20.71
C SER A 287 -16.01 -3.13 -21.87
N SER A 288 -17.04 -3.98 -21.70
CA SER A 288 -18.06 -4.22 -22.73
C SER A 288 -18.97 -3.01 -22.98
N LYS A 289 -19.02 -2.07 -22.03
CA LYS A 289 -19.85 -0.85 -22.08
C LYS A 289 -19.06 0.45 -21.99
N ASP A 290 -17.72 0.39 -21.90
CA ASP A 290 -16.85 1.54 -21.62
C ASP A 290 -17.26 2.31 -20.34
N ILE A 291 -17.58 1.57 -19.27
CA ILE A 291 -17.95 2.16 -17.96
C ILE A 291 -17.20 1.49 -16.81
N PHE A 292 -17.22 2.17 -15.67
CA PHE A 292 -16.67 1.67 -14.41
C PHE A 292 -17.54 2.10 -13.23
N TYR A 293 -17.53 1.28 -12.19
CA TYR A 293 -18.28 1.46 -10.95
C TYR A 293 -17.32 1.79 -9.81
N LYS A 294 -17.54 2.91 -9.12
CA LYS A 294 -16.83 3.27 -7.90
C LYS A 294 -17.54 2.62 -6.71
N GLN A 295 -16.94 1.60 -6.12
CA GLN A 295 -17.51 0.88 -4.96
C GLN A 295 -17.51 1.77 -3.71
N PRO A 296 -18.30 1.44 -2.66
CA PRO A 296 -18.21 2.10 -1.36
C PRO A 296 -16.77 2.20 -0.83
N MET A 297 -15.93 1.19 -1.07
CA MET A 297 -14.51 1.17 -0.70
C MET A 297 -13.73 2.37 -1.27
N PHE A 298 -13.98 2.79 -2.51
CA PHE A 298 -13.36 3.97 -3.12
C PHE A 298 -13.62 5.24 -2.32
N TYR A 299 -14.87 5.45 -1.91
CA TYR A 299 -15.26 6.62 -1.12
C TYR A 299 -14.69 6.53 0.30
N HIS A 300 -14.76 5.36 0.94
CA HIS A 300 -14.14 5.13 2.25
C HIS A 300 -12.64 5.45 2.25
N LEU A 301 -11.89 5.04 1.22
CA LEU A 301 -10.48 5.38 1.08
C LEU A 301 -10.26 6.87 0.76
N GLY A 302 -11.18 7.48 0.00
CA GLY A 302 -11.23 8.92 -0.25
C GLY A 302 -11.33 9.78 1.01
N HIS A 303 -12.08 9.34 2.03
CA HIS A 303 -12.19 10.03 3.32
C HIS A 303 -10.85 10.18 4.06
N PHE A 304 -9.86 9.35 3.76
CA PHE A 304 -8.49 9.46 4.28
C PHE A 304 -7.54 10.09 3.25
N SER A 305 -7.33 9.43 2.11
CA SER A 305 -6.34 9.81 1.08
C SER A 305 -6.47 11.27 0.63
N LYS A 306 -7.70 11.74 0.37
CA LYS A 306 -7.93 13.12 -0.08
C LYS A 306 -7.59 14.14 1.00
N PHE A 307 -7.97 13.88 2.26
CA PHE A 307 -7.93 14.88 3.32
C PHE A 307 -6.65 14.84 4.18
N ILE A 308 -5.96 13.70 4.20
CA ILE A 308 -4.75 13.42 4.97
C ILE A 308 -3.55 13.39 4.01
N PRO A 309 -2.98 14.54 3.61
CA PRO A 309 -1.77 14.60 2.80
C PRO A 309 -0.56 14.04 3.55
N GLU A 310 0.47 13.70 2.77
CA GLU A 310 1.78 13.33 3.28
C GLU A 310 2.32 14.39 4.28
N GLY A 311 2.93 13.93 5.36
CA GLY A 311 3.46 14.78 6.43
C GLY A 311 2.45 15.09 7.54
N SER A 312 1.17 14.71 7.37
CA SER A 312 0.18 14.79 8.44
C SER A 312 0.56 13.93 9.63
N ARG A 313 0.32 14.42 10.85
CA ARG A 313 0.71 13.77 12.10
C ARG A 313 -0.52 13.40 12.92
N ARG A 314 -0.61 12.17 13.44
CA ARG A 314 -1.74 11.78 14.29
C ARG A 314 -1.71 12.55 15.61
N VAL A 315 -2.86 13.10 16.01
CA VAL A 315 -3.03 13.79 17.30
C VAL A 315 -3.91 12.96 18.26
N GLY A 316 -3.76 13.22 19.56
CA GLY A 316 -4.55 12.54 20.59
C GLY A 316 -5.99 13.04 20.63
N LEU A 317 -6.95 12.11 20.63
CA LEU A 317 -8.37 12.39 20.73
C LEU A 317 -8.99 11.52 21.83
N HIS A 318 -9.70 12.14 22.78
CA HIS A 318 -10.34 11.46 23.90
C HIS A 318 -11.86 11.49 23.75
N SER A 319 -12.50 10.31 23.65
CA SER A 319 -13.97 10.20 23.66
C SER A 319 -14.51 10.11 25.09
N SER A 320 -15.51 10.94 25.42
CA SER A 320 -16.24 10.84 26.68
C SER A 320 -17.39 9.81 26.66
N CYS A 321 -17.80 9.32 25.48
CA CYS A 321 -18.66 8.13 25.42
C CYS A 321 -17.84 6.89 25.84
N ARG A 322 -18.23 6.26 26.95
CA ARG A 322 -17.62 5.03 27.49
C ARG A 322 -18.43 3.76 27.21
N ARG A 323 -19.51 3.84 26.44
CA ARG A 323 -20.37 2.69 26.08
C ARG A 323 -20.10 2.29 24.64
N LEU A 324 -19.90 0.99 24.40
CA LEU A 324 -19.70 0.43 23.05
C LEU A 324 -20.77 0.90 22.05
N ILE A 325 -22.03 0.97 22.46
CA ILE A 325 -23.19 1.39 21.63
C ILE A 325 -23.20 2.88 21.20
N CYS A 326 -22.29 3.72 21.69
CA CYS A 326 -22.07 5.08 21.18
C CYS A 326 -20.61 5.34 20.76
N GLN A 327 -19.78 4.29 20.70
CA GLN A 327 -18.36 4.42 20.44
C GLN A 327 -18.09 4.46 18.94
N LEU A 328 -18.15 5.66 18.37
CA LEU A 328 -17.77 5.93 16.98
C LEU A 328 -16.28 5.61 16.74
N GLU A 329 -15.97 4.99 15.61
CA GLU A 329 -14.58 4.84 15.14
C GLU A 329 -14.07 6.19 14.64
N HIS A 330 -12.89 6.62 15.08
CA HIS A 330 -12.40 7.96 14.74
C HIS A 330 -10.87 8.07 14.70
N VAL A 331 -10.36 8.97 13.84
CA VAL A 331 -8.95 9.37 13.84
C VAL A 331 -8.82 10.87 13.57
N ALA A 332 -7.99 11.54 14.38
CA ALA A 332 -7.64 12.95 14.23
C ALA A 332 -6.18 13.09 13.81
N VAL A 333 -5.91 13.98 12.85
CA VAL A 333 -4.57 14.30 12.36
C VAL A 333 -4.39 15.81 12.18
N LEU A 334 -3.18 16.30 12.43
CA LEU A 334 -2.74 17.66 12.11
C LEU A 334 -1.96 17.63 10.80
N ARG A 335 -2.41 18.40 9.80
CA ARG A 335 -1.78 18.51 8.48
C ARG A 335 -0.56 19.44 8.50
N PRO A 336 0.36 19.34 7.52
CA PRO A 336 1.49 20.27 7.39
C PRO A 336 1.07 21.74 7.23
N ASP A 337 -0.09 21.99 6.62
CA ASP A 337 -0.68 23.33 6.44
C ASP A 337 -1.43 23.84 7.69
N ARG A 338 -1.23 23.18 8.85
CA ARG A 338 -1.81 23.46 10.17
C ARG A 338 -3.33 23.29 10.29
N ALA A 339 -4.00 22.75 9.27
CA ALA A 339 -5.40 22.35 9.40
C ALA A 339 -5.51 21.01 10.18
N LEU A 340 -6.54 20.89 11.01
CA LEU A 340 -6.92 19.63 11.65
C LEU A 340 -7.93 18.89 10.78
N VAL A 341 -7.78 17.57 10.73
CA VAL A 341 -8.73 16.65 10.10
C VAL A 341 -9.20 15.63 11.13
N LEU A 342 -10.51 15.41 11.19
CA LEU A 342 -11.12 14.32 11.94
C LEU A 342 -11.94 13.46 10.97
N VAL A 343 -11.58 12.17 10.85
CA VAL A 343 -12.44 11.18 10.19
C VAL A 343 -13.25 10.45 11.27
N VAL A 344 -14.55 10.33 11.06
CA VAL A 344 -15.52 9.64 11.94
C VAL A 344 -16.28 8.61 11.13
N LEU A 345 -16.38 7.39 11.65
CA LEU A 345 -17.11 6.26 11.06
C LEU A 345 -18.16 5.76 12.06
N ASN A 346 -19.42 5.79 11.63
CA ASN A 346 -20.55 5.19 12.33
C ASN A 346 -20.95 3.87 11.63
N ARG A 347 -20.65 2.73 12.26
CA ARG A 347 -21.10 1.41 11.78
C ARG A 347 -22.45 0.97 12.40
N PHE A 348 -23.08 1.79 13.22
CA PHE A 348 -24.36 1.47 13.84
C PHE A 348 -25.51 1.77 12.88
N GLY A 349 -26.61 1.01 13.04
CA GLY A 349 -27.87 1.23 12.31
C GLY A 349 -28.71 2.40 12.83
N TRP A 350 -28.13 3.32 13.60
CA TRP A 350 -28.80 4.50 14.16
C TRP A 350 -27.86 5.71 14.17
N ASP A 351 -28.47 6.89 14.15
CA ASP A 351 -27.77 8.17 14.19
C ASP A 351 -27.13 8.41 15.56
N ALA A 352 -25.91 8.96 15.56
CA ALA A 352 -25.14 9.26 16.76
C ALA A 352 -24.83 10.77 16.83
N PRO A 353 -25.58 11.56 17.62
CA PRO A 353 -25.24 12.95 17.92
C PRO A 353 -23.96 13.05 18.75
N PHE A 354 -23.02 13.91 18.33
CA PHE A 354 -21.76 14.13 19.04
C PHE A 354 -21.27 15.58 18.89
N ALA A 355 -20.32 15.98 19.74
CA ALA A 355 -19.63 17.26 19.61
C ALA A 355 -18.11 17.07 19.53
N ILE A 356 -17.48 17.77 18.59
CA ILE A 356 -16.03 17.91 18.50
C ILE A 356 -15.64 19.12 19.36
N GLN A 357 -14.77 18.93 20.36
CA GLN A 357 -14.26 20.02 21.20
C GLN A 357 -12.77 20.24 20.89
N ASP A 358 -12.47 21.37 20.25
CA ASP A 358 -11.11 21.86 20.04
C ASP A 358 -10.89 23.10 20.95
N PRO A 359 -9.95 23.05 21.91
CA PRO A 359 -9.67 24.18 22.81
C PRO A 359 -9.33 25.50 22.10
N ALA A 360 -8.88 25.48 20.84
CA ALA A 360 -8.53 26.69 20.08
C ALA A 360 -9.73 27.38 19.41
N VAL A 361 -10.80 26.63 19.08
CA VAL A 361 -11.94 27.16 18.28
C VAL A 361 -13.33 26.84 18.86
N GLY A 362 -13.41 26.11 19.97
CA GLY A 362 -14.66 25.81 20.67
C GLY A 362 -15.27 24.46 20.30
N PHE A 363 -16.58 24.47 20.01
CA PHE A 363 -17.36 23.25 19.78
C PHE A 363 -17.98 23.23 18.38
N ILE A 364 -17.91 22.06 17.74
CA ILE A 364 -18.67 21.74 16.52
C ILE A 364 -19.70 20.68 16.91
N GLU A 365 -20.96 21.07 17.03
CA GLU A 365 -22.08 20.13 17.23
C GLU A 365 -22.46 19.48 15.89
N THR A 366 -22.67 18.17 15.89
CA THR A 366 -22.96 17.42 14.66
C THR A 366 -23.64 16.07 14.97
N VAL A 367 -24.03 15.35 13.93
CA VAL A 367 -24.57 13.99 13.97
C VAL A 367 -23.79 13.14 12.97
N ALA A 368 -23.39 11.93 13.36
CA ALA A 368 -22.97 10.89 12.44
C ALA A 368 -24.19 10.00 12.13
N PRO A 369 -24.80 10.08 10.93
CA PRO A 369 -25.93 9.23 10.57
C PRO A 369 -25.60 7.74 10.65
N ALA A 370 -26.64 6.89 10.71
CA ALA A 370 -26.49 5.45 10.59
C ALA A 370 -25.64 5.05 9.36
N ASN A 371 -24.75 4.06 9.51
CA ASN A 371 -23.90 3.51 8.44
C ASN A 371 -23.14 4.57 7.61
N SER A 372 -22.59 5.60 8.25
CA SER A 372 -21.95 6.73 7.58
C SER A 372 -20.47 6.90 7.90
N ILE A 373 -19.73 7.54 6.99
CA ILE A 373 -18.39 8.05 7.21
C ILE A 373 -18.35 9.55 6.89
N GLN A 374 -17.67 10.33 7.72
CA GLN A 374 -17.59 11.78 7.63
C GLN A 374 -16.16 12.24 7.85
N THR A 375 -15.71 13.24 7.08
CA THR A 375 -14.41 13.89 7.30
C THR A 375 -14.61 15.38 7.53
N TYR A 376 -14.20 15.82 8.71
CA TYR A 376 -14.21 17.22 9.14
C TYR A 376 -12.82 17.82 8.92
N LEU A 377 -12.75 19.04 8.41
CA LEU A 377 -11.52 19.80 8.18
C LEU A 377 -11.72 21.22 8.71
N TRP A 378 -10.86 21.68 9.62
CA TRP A 378 -10.89 23.05 10.13
C TRP A 378 -9.50 23.60 10.39
N ARG A 379 -9.38 24.92 10.51
CA ARG A 379 -8.17 25.61 10.95
C ARG A 379 -8.34 26.06 12.39
N GLN A 380 -7.26 26.03 13.16
CA GLN A 380 -7.23 26.64 14.50
C GLN A 380 -6.97 28.15 14.43
N GLN A 381 -6.23 28.60 13.40
CA GLN A 381 -5.98 29.99 12.97
C GLN A 381 -5.71 29.98 11.46
#